data_AF-A0A2D6Q0J0-F1
#
_entry.id   AF-A0A2D6Q0J0-F1
#
_cell.length_a   1.000
_cell.length_b   1.000
_cell.length_c   1.000
_cell.angle_alpha   90.00
_cell.angle_beta   90.00
_cell.angle_gamma   90.00
#
_symmetry.space_group_name_H-M   'P 1'
#
loop_
_entity.id
_entity.type
_entity.pdbx_description
1 polymer ?
#
loop_
_entity_poly.entity_id
_entity_poly.type
_entity_poly.pdbx_seq_one_letter_code
_entity_poly.pdbx_strand_id
1 'polypeptide(L)'
;MAEAVLERLGVDVDGLRRSWRADLDALPARDGGRADVATSRDLSGLMIAAEKRRTKLGDQYLGVEHLLHAAADGKGGAVSVRLKDLGVTVDGLTAILEPMRGEGPITSDNPEDAYRALERFTRDLTAVARDGKLDPVIGRDQEIRRIMQVLSRRTKNNPVLVGEPGVGKTAIAEGLALRIVAGDVPEGLKNSRLLALDLGALVAGTKFRGEFEERMEAVLKEVSRSEGEVVLFIDEIH
;
A
#
# COMPACT_ATOMS: atom_id res chain seq x y z
N MET A 1 1.32 -6.71 -5.25
CA MET A 1 1.41 -5.43 -5.99
C MET A 1 0.82 -5.52 -7.40
N ALA A 2 1.09 -6.58 -8.18
CA ALA A 2 0.65 -6.66 -9.58
C ALA A 2 -0.87 -6.49 -9.79
N GLU A 3 -1.69 -7.16 -8.98
CA GLU A 3 -3.16 -7.11 -9.09
C GLU A 3 -3.66 -5.67 -8.93
N ALA A 4 -3.26 -5.02 -7.84
CA ALA A 4 -3.55 -3.63 -7.58
C ALA A 4 -3.17 -2.65 -8.69
N VAL A 5 -2.01 -2.86 -9.33
CA VAL A 5 -1.55 -2.00 -10.42
C VAL A 5 -2.44 -2.21 -11.64
N LEU A 6 -2.80 -3.45 -11.95
CA LEU A 6 -3.71 -3.79 -13.05
C LEU A 6 -5.13 -3.27 -12.80
N GLU A 7 -5.65 -3.37 -11.57
CA GLU A 7 -6.94 -2.80 -11.18
C GLU A 7 -6.98 -1.28 -11.36
N ARG A 8 -5.90 -0.57 -10.98
CA ARG A 8 -5.77 0.88 -11.19
C ARG A 8 -5.69 1.26 -12.67
N LEU A 9 -5.25 0.34 -13.54
CA LEU A 9 -5.32 0.47 -15.01
C LEU A 9 -6.71 0.14 -15.58
N GLY A 10 -7.67 -0.23 -14.74
CA GLY A 10 -9.02 -0.62 -15.17
C GLY A 10 -9.12 -2.05 -15.71
N VAL A 11 -8.14 -2.90 -15.44
CA VAL A 11 -8.17 -4.31 -15.84
C VAL A 11 -9.05 -5.12 -14.89
N ASP A 12 -9.97 -5.92 -15.43
CA ASP A 12 -10.69 -6.95 -14.67
C ASP A 12 -9.73 -8.09 -14.30
N VAL A 13 -9.09 -7.97 -13.13
CA VAL A 13 -8.10 -8.95 -12.64
C VAL A 13 -8.73 -10.31 -12.38
N ASP A 14 -9.98 -10.36 -11.92
CA ASP A 14 -10.66 -11.62 -11.68
C ASP A 14 -11.01 -12.33 -12.99
N GLY A 15 -11.45 -11.58 -14.01
CA GLY A 15 -11.61 -12.07 -15.37
C GLY A 15 -10.31 -12.60 -15.96
N LEU A 16 -9.22 -11.83 -15.82
CA LEU A 16 -7.89 -12.22 -16.29
C LEU A 16 -7.40 -13.50 -15.61
N ARG A 17 -7.56 -13.62 -14.28
CA ARG A 17 -7.18 -14.80 -13.50
C ARG A 17 -7.95 -16.04 -13.96
N ARG A 18 -9.27 -15.93 -14.17
CA ARG A 18 -10.09 -17.03 -14.70
C ARG A 18 -9.61 -17.44 -16.09
N SER A 19 -9.35 -16.47 -16.96
CA SER A 19 -8.89 -16.73 -18.33
C SER A 19 -7.51 -17.41 -18.37
N TRP A 20 -6.54 -16.97 -17.58
CA TRP A 20 -5.24 -17.64 -17.50
C TRP A 20 -5.34 -19.06 -16.94
N ARG A 21 -6.23 -19.28 -15.96
CA ARG A 21 -6.44 -20.61 -15.40
C ARG A 21 -7.00 -21.56 -16.45
N ALA A 22 -7.97 -21.12 -17.24
CA ALA A 22 -8.50 -21.88 -18.36
C ALA A 22 -7.43 -22.21 -19.42
N ASP A 23 -6.55 -21.26 -19.76
CA ASP A 23 -5.46 -21.51 -20.70
C ASP A 23 -4.45 -22.54 -20.15
N LEU A 24 -4.10 -22.43 -18.86
CA LEU A 24 -3.21 -23.37 -18.19
C LEU A 24 -3.81 -24.78 -18.15
N ASP A 25 -5.10 -24.90 -17.84
CA ASP A 25 -5.82 -26.17 -17.80
C ASP A 25 -5.98 -26.79 -19.20
N ALA A 26 -5.97 -25.97 -20.25
CA ALA A 26 -6.00 -26.43 -21.64
C ALA A 26 -4.63 -26.89 -22.17
N LEU A 27 -3.53 -26.62 -21.44
CA LEU A 27 -2.21 -27.08 -21.85
C LEU A 27 -2.14 -28.61 -21.77
N PRO A 28 -1.46 -29.28 -22.73
CA PRO A 28 -1.22 -30.71 -22.64
C PRO A 28 -0.47 -31.08 -21.36
N ALA A 29 -1.13 -31.84 -20.48
CA ALA A 29 -0.52 -32.37 -19.28
C ALA A 29 0.23 -33.68 -19.58
N ARG A 30 1.33 -33.93 -18.87
CA ARG A 30 2.03 -35.23 -18.89
C ARG A 30 1.93 -35.86 -17.51
N ASP A 31 1.34 -37.05 -17.44
CA ASP A 31 1.37 -37.89 -16.24
C ASP A 31 2.70 -38.66 -16.20
N GLY A 32 3.59 -38.29 -15.29
CA GLY A 32 4.88 -38.95 -15.09
C GLY A 32 5.79 -38.17 -14.15
N GLY A 33 6.34 -38.87 -13.14
CA GLY A 33 7.08 -38.31 -12.01
C GLY A 33 8.23 -37.34 -12.35
N ARG A 34 8.55 -36.49 -11.36
CA ARG A 34 9.61 -35.46 -11.30
C ARG A 34 10.36 -35.23 -12.62
N ALA A 35 9.69 -34.62 -13.59
CA ALA A 35 10.34 -34.07 -14.76
C ALA A 35 11.15 -32.84 -14.34
N ASP A 36 12.37 -32.69 -14.87
CA ASP A 36 13.15 -31.47 -14.69
C ASP A 36 12.41 -30.33 -15.40
N VAL A 37 11.82 -29.43 -14.61
CA VAL A 37 11.12 -28.25 -15.10
C VAL A 37 12.17 -27.27 -15.61
N ALA A 38 12.22 -27.10 -16.93
CA ALA A 38 13.10 -26.13 -17.58
C ALA A 38 12.38 -24.82 -17.87
N THR A 39 13.13 -23.72 -17.80
CA THR A 39 12.66 -22.37 -18.13
C THR A 39 12.40 -22.25 -19.63
N SER A 40 11.24 -21.69 -20.01
CA SER A 40 10.95 -21.40 -21.43
C SER A 40 11.76 -20.21 -21.93
N ARG A 41 11.96 -20.13 -23.26
CA ARG A 41 12.63 -18.98 -23.89
C ARG A 41 11.93 -17.65 -23.57
N ASP A 42 10.60 -17.67 -23.54
CA ASP A 42 9.80 -16.48 -23.23
C ASP A 42 10.01 -16.00 -21.80
N LEU A 43 10.02 -16.93 -20.84
CA LEU A 43 10.28 -16.61 -19.44
C LEU A 43 11.73 -16.13 -19.25
N SER A 44 12.71 -16.79 -19.87
CA SER A 44 14.10 -16.30 -19.85
C SER A 44 14.24 -14.89 -20.42
N GLY A 45 13.57 -14.61 -21.55
CA GLY A 45 13.57 -13.28 -22.17
C GLY A 45 12.92 -12.21 -21.29
N LEU A 46 11.84 -12.55 -20.60
CA LEU A 46 11.19 -11.67 -19.63
C LEU A 46 12.11 -11.35 -18.45
N MET A 47 12.74 -12.36 -17.85
CA MET A 47 13.65 -12.19 -16.71
C MET A 47 14.86 -11.33 -17.07
N ILE A 48 15.48 -11.55 -18.24
CA ILE A 48 16.61 -10.74 -18.72
C ILE A 48 16.21 -9.28 -18.92
N ALA A 49 15.03 -9.02 -19.49
CA ALA A 49 14.55 -7.66 -19.71
C ALA A 49 14.21 -6.95 -18.39
N ALA A 50 13.60 -7.67 -17.45
CA ALA A 50 13.33 -7.16 -16.11
C ALA A 50 14.63 -6.80 -15.37
N GLU A 51 15.65 -7.66 -15.44
CA GLU A 51 16.96 -7.45 -14.83
C GLU A 51 17.71 -6.24 -15.42
N LYS A 52 17.62 -6.07 -16.74
CA LYS A 52 18.15 -4.88 -17.42
C LYS A 52 17.48 -3.60 -16.91
N ARG A 53 16.18 -3.64 -16.65
CA ARG A 53 15.42 -2.51 -16.12
C ARG A 53 15.79 -2.22 -14.66
N ARG A 54 15.91 -3.25 -13.82
CA ARG A 54 16.42 -3.15 -12.43
C ARG A 54 17.76 -2.39 -12.39
N THR A 55 18.70 -2.83 -13.22
CA THR A 55 20.03 -2.20 -13.31
C THR A 55 19.95 -0.74 -13.76
N LYS A 56 19.09 -0.43 -14.76
CA LYS A 56 18.89 0.95 -15.25
C LYS A 56 18.33 1.87 -14.17
N LEU A 57 17.45 1.34 -13.32
CA LEU A 57 16.81 2.08 -12.23
C LEU A 57 17.64 2.11 -10.94
N GLY A 58 18.81 1.45 -10.93
CA GLY A 58 19.71 1.41 -9.78
C GLY A 58 19.19 0.57 -8.60
N ASP A 59 18.20 -0.29 -8.85
CA ASP A 59 17.56 -1.09 -7.82
C ASP A 59 18.43 -2.27 -7.40
N GLN A 60 18.50 -2.58 -6.11
CA GLN A 60 19.29 -3.71 -5.60
C GLN A 60 18.55 -5.04 -5.77
N TYR A 61 17.22 -5.03 -5.75
CA TYR A 61 16.38 -6.22 -5.86
C TYR A 61 15.46 -6.18 -7.08
N LEU A 62 15.18 -7.35 -7.66
CA LEU A 62 14.27 -7.51 -8.79
C LEU A 62 12.81 -7.53 -8.32
N GLY A 63 12.17 -6.37 -8.27
CA GLY A 63 10.74 -6.24 -7.95
C GLY A 63 9.77 -6.62 -9.08
N VAL A 64 8.50 -6.81 -8.72
CA VAL A 64 7.37 -7.13 -9.63
C VAL A 64 7.16 -6.04 -10.70
N GLU A 65 7.49 -4.78 -10.37
CA GLU A 65 7.42 -3.67 -11.34
C GLU A 65 8.32 -3.88 -12.56
N HIS A 66 9.50 -4.49 -12.38
CA HIS A 66 10.41 -4.75 -13.50
C HIS A 66 9.82 -5.79 -14.46
N LEU A 67 9.17 -6.81 -13.91
CA LEU A 67 8.52 -7.86 -14.67
C LEU A 67 7.31 -7.31 -15.44
N LEU A 68 6.47 -6.50 -14.80
CA LEU A 68 5.31 -5.88 -15.47
C LEU A 68 5.75 -4.95 -16.60
N HIS A 69 6.76 -4.11 -16.38
CA HIS A 69 7.29 -3.26 -17.45
C HIS A 69 7.91 -4.06 -18.58
N ALA A 70 8.69 -5.12 -18.28
CA ALA A 70 9.26 -5.98 -19.30
C ALA A 70 8.17 -6.70 -20.11
N ALA A 71 7.08 -7.10 -19.46
CA ALA A 71 5.94 -7.70 -20.12
C ALA A 71 5.19 -6.71 -21.01
N ALA A 72 4.94 -5.48 -20.54
CA ALA A 72 4.34 -4.41 -21.33
C ALA A 72 5.22 -3.99 -22.53
N ASP A 73 6.55 -4.14 -22.40
CA ASP A 73 7.53 -3.93 -23.49
C ASP A 73 7.64 -5.14 -24.44
N GLY A 74 6.65 -6.04 -24.42
CA GLY A 74 6.51 -7.14 -25.36
C GLY A 74 7.26 -8.43 -24.99
N LYS A 75 7.87 -8.54 -23.82
CA LYS A 75 8.60 -9.76 -23.39
C LYS A 75 7.70 -10.74 -22.63
N GLY A 76 8.00 -12.03 -22.66
CA GLY A 76 7.19 -13.04 -21.93
C GLY A 76 6.03 -13.66 -22.73
N GLY A 77 6.05 -13.54 -24.07
CA GLY A 77 5.19 -14.31 -24.97
C GLY A 77 3.70 -14.06 -24.74
N ALA A 78 2.96 -15.11 -24.36
CA ALA A 78 1.52 -15.03 -24.13
C ALA A 78 1.13 -13.97 -23.08
N VAL A 79 1.99 -13.72 -22.08
CA VAL A 79 1.72 -12.71 -21.05
C VAL A 79 1.74 -11.31 -21.65
N SER A 80 2.74 -10.97 -22.48
CA SER A 80 2.82 -9.64 -23.09
C SER A 80 1.69 -9.38 -24.06
N VAL A 81 1.32 -10.39 -24.85
CA VAL A 81 0.18 -10.30 -25.78
C VAL A 81 -1.10 -10.00 -25.00
N ARG A 82 -1.40 -10.76 -23.95
CA ARG A 82 -2.64 -10.55 -23.20
C ARG A 82 -2.66 -9.22 -22.44
N LEU A 83 -1.54 -8.80 -21.85
CA LEU A 83 -1.47 -7.48 -21.21
C LEU A 83 -1.70 -6.36 -22.23
N LYS A 84 -1.14 -6.49 -23.44
CA LYS A 84 -1.37 -5.54 -24.54
C LYS A 84 -2.85 -5.51 -24.98
N ASP A 85 -3.49 -6.67 -25.10
CA ASP A 85 -4.91 -6.77 -25.46
C ASP A 85 -5.82 -6.10 -24.41
N LEU A 86 -5.38 -6.08 -23.15
CA LEU A 86 -6.05 -5.38 -22.04
C LEU A 86 -5.68 -3.89 -21.95
N GLY A 87 -4.93 -3.36 -22.91
CA GLY A 87 -4.53 -1.95 -22.93
C GLY A 87 -3.45 -1.58 -21.92
N VAL A 88 -2.77 -2.56 -21.32
CA VAL A 88 -1.65 -2.30 -20.41
C VAL A 88 -0.44 -1.84 -21.23
N THR A 89 0.01 -0.62 -20.98
CA THR A 89 1.14 0.01 -21.68
C THR A 89 2.27 0.34 -20.70
N VAL A 90 3.49 0.49 -21.23
CA VAL A 90 4.65 0.93 -20.45
C VAL A 90 4.39 2.28 -19.79
N ASP A 91 3.78 3.22 -20.50
CA ASP A 91 3.49 4.56 -19.99
C ASP A 91 2.42 4.52 -18.89
N GLY A 92 1.35 3.73 -19.09
CA GLY A 92 0.31 3.54 -18.07
C GLY A 92 0.85 2.90 -16.79
N LEU A 93 1.72 1.88 -16.93
CA LEU A 93 2.41 1.29 -15.79
C LEU A 93 3.31 2.29 -15.08
N THR A 94 4.09 3.06 -15.84
CA THR A 94 5.00 4.08 -15.29
C THR A 94 4.22 5.10 -14.46
N ALA A 95 3.09 5.61 -14.98
CA ALA A 95 2.26 6.60 -14.30
C ALA A 95 1.68 6.11 -12.95
N ILE A 96 1.45 4.82 -12.78
CA ILE A 96 0.94 4.24 -11.53
C ILE A 96 2.07 3.83 -10.60
N LEU A 97 3.15 3.28 -11.16
CA LEU A 97 4.24 2.70 -10.41
C LEU A 97 5.22 3.73 -9.86
N GLU A 98 5.49 4.83 -10.58
CA GLU A 98 6.39 5.89 -10.09
C GLU A 98 5.90 6.52 -8.77
N PRO A 99 4.61 6.91 -8.63
CA PRO A 99 4.10 7.41 -7.34
C PRO A 99 4.15 6.35 -6.24
N MET A 100 3.87 5.07 -6.57
CA MET A 100 3.95 3.98 -5.60
C MET A 100 5.38 3.74 -5.14
N ARG A 101 6.35 3.85 -6.07
CA ARG A 101 7.78 3.63 -5.81
C ARG A 101 8.35 4.62 -4.79
N GLY A 102 7.94 5.88 -4.90
CA GLY A 102 8.49 6.98 -4.11
C GLY A 102 9.98 7.23 -4.34
N GLU A 103 10.58 8.09 -3.53
CA GLU A 103 11.99 8.46 -3.67
C GLU A 103 12.97 7.33 -3.27
N GLY A 104 13.72 6.84 -4.27
CA GLY A 104 14.91 6.00 -4.10
C GLY A 104 14.88 4.66 -4.86
N PRO A 105 16.03 3.97 -4.92
CA PRO A 105 16.10 2.60 -5.42
C PRO A 105 15.47 1.60 -4.44
N ILE A 106 15.01 0.46 -4.95
CA ILE A 106 14.55 -0.68 -4.16
C ILE A 106 15.75 -1.34 -3.47
N THR A 107 15.81 -1.26 -2.15
CA THR A 107 16.92 -1.78 -1.33
C THR A 107 16.53 -2.91 -0.38
N SER A 108 15.28 -3.36 -0.39
CA SER A 108 14.79 -4.46 0.45
C SER A 108 14.30 -5.63 -0.40
N ASP A 109 14.35 -6.84 0.16
CA ASP A 109 13.86 -8.08 -0.48
C ASP A 109 12.33 -8.10 -0.65
N ASN A 110 11.59 -7.31 0.14
CA ASN A 110 10.14 -7.21 0.06
C ASN A 110 9.62 -5.78 -0.21
N PRO A 111 9.91 -5.20 -1.39
CA PRO A 111 9.55 -3.80 -1.70
C PRO A 111 8.04 -3.53 -1.67
N GLU A 112 7.21 -4.57 -1.86
CA GLU A 112 5.76 -4.43 -1.77
C GLU A 112 5.28 -3.99 -0.38
N ASP A 113 6.02 -4.32 0.68
CA ASP A 113 5.70 -3.90 2.05
C ASP A 113 5.87 -2.39 2.22
N ALA A 114 6.82 -1.79 1.49
CA ALA A 114 7.09 -0.36 1.51
C ALA A 114 6.07 0.46 0.70
N TYR A 115 5.40 -0.15 -0.30
CA TYR A 115 4.47 0.55 -1.21
C TYR A 115 3.04 0.66 -0.69
N ARG A 116 2.71 -0.06 0.38
CA ARG A 116 1.38 -0.12 1.00
C ARG A 116 1.50 -0.27 2.51
N ALA A 117 2.51 0.39 3.10
CA ALA A 117 2.75 0.29 4.52
C ALA A 117 1.54 0.82 5.29
N LEU A 118 0.92 1.92 4.83
CA LEU A 118 -0.32 2.43 5.41
C LEU A 118 -1.47 1.42 5.31
N GLU A 119 -1.74 0.84 4.15
CA GLU A 119 -2.85 -0.13 3.99
C GLU A 119 -2.67 -1.39 4.84
N ARG A 120 -1.42 -1.84 5.05
CA ARG A 120 -1.11 -3.08 5.76
C ARG A 120 -1.02 -2.92 7.27
N PHE A 121 -0.46 -1.80 7.73
CA PHE A 121 -0.13 -1.58 9.13
C PHE A 121 -1.01 -0.53 9.80
N THR A 122 -2.04 -0.04 9.11
CA THR A 122 -3.01 0.89 9.71
C THR A 122 -4.45 0.49 9.41
N ARG A 123 -5.36 0.98 10.26
CA ARG A 123 -6.80 0.90 10.09
C ARG A 123 -7.35 2.29 9.79
N ASP A 124 -8.10 2.43 8.70
CA ASP A 124 -8.68 3.72 8.30
C ASP A 124 -9.96 4.03 9.12
N LEU A 125 -9.83 4.91 10.13
CA LEU A 125 -10.94 5.33 10.97
C LEU A 125 -11.94 6.19 10.20
N THR A 126 -11.50 6.97 9.20
CA THR A 126 -12.43 7.75 8.37
C THR A 126 -13.28 6.88 7.46
N ALA A 127 -12.74 5.77 6.96
CA ALA A 127 -13.53 4.77 6.22
C ALA A 127 -14.57 4.11 7.13
N VAL A 128 -14.18 3.70 8.34
CA VAL A 128 -15.10 3.11 9.33
C VAL A 128 -16.19 4.12 9.74
N ALA A 129 -15.85 5.41 9.86
CA ALA A 129 -16.80 6.48 10.12
C ALA A 129 -17.81 6.68 8.98
N ARG A 130 -17.34 6.67 7.71
CA ARG A 130 -18.22 6.77 6.52
C ARG A 130 -19.20 5.60 6.44
N ASP A 131 -18.76 4.41 6.85
CA ASP A 131 -19.60 3.22 6.93
C ASP A 131 -20.63 3.26 8.08
N GLY A 132 -20.59 4.29 8.94
CA GLY A 132 -21.49 4.41 10.09
C GLY A 132 -21.22 3.39 11.20
N LYS A 133 -20.00 2.82 11.24
CA LYS A 133 -19.61 1.77 12.19
C LYS A 133 -18.94 2.30 13.46
N LEU A 134 -18.73 3.61 13.57
CA LEU A 134 -18.22 4.25 14.78
C LEU A 134 -19.38 4.75 15.64
N ASP A 135 -19.26 4.53 16.95
CA ASP A 135 -20.22 5.05 17.91
C ASP A 135 -20.11 6.58 18.06
N PRO A 136 -21.22 7.28 18.33
CA PRO A 136 -21.18 8.72 18.58
C PRO A 136 -20.41 9.02 19.87
N VAL A 137 -19.47 9.96 19.78
CA VAL A 137 -18.62 10.34 20.91
C VAL A 137 -19.30 11.42 21.75
N ILE A 138 -19.52 11.13 23.03
CA ILE A 138 -20.25 12.02 23.96
C ILE A 138 -19.27 12.71 24.91
N GLY A 139 -19.39 14.03 25.05
CA GLY A 139 -18.69 14.80 26.08
C GLY A 139 -17.19 15.04 25.85
N ARG A 140 -16.68 14.80 24.63
CA ARG A 140 -15.27 15.00 24.24
C ARG A 140 -15.03 16.15 23.27
N ASP A 141 -16.00 17.06 23.12
CA ASP A 141 -15.93 18.16 22.15
C ASP A 141 -14.80 19.16 22.40
N GLN A 142 -14.37 19.34 23.65
CA GLN A 142 -13.27 20.24 23.96
C GLN A 142 -11.93 19.63 23.55
N GLU A 143 -11.73 18.35 23.84
CA GLU A 143 -10.53 17.60 23.48
C GLU A 143 -10.38 17.50 21.97
N ILE A 144 -11.45 17.12 21.25
CA ILE A 144 -11.44 17.03 19.78
C ILE A 144 -11.14 18.39 19.16
N ARG A 145 -11.76 19.48 19.64
CA ARG A 145 -11.45 20.84 19.17
C ARG A 145 -9.99 21.22 19.43
N ARG A 146 -9.43 20.85 20.57
CA ARG A 146 -8.03 21.12 20.89
C ARG A 146 -7.07 20.36 19.97
N ILE A 147 -7.38 19.11 19.63
CA ILE A 147 -6.62 18.31 18.65
C ILE A 147 -6.63 19.00 17.28
N MET A 148 -7.81 19.39 16.77
CA MET A 148 -7.92 20.07 15.48
C MET A 148 -7.06 21.33 15.44
N GLN A 149 -7.09 22.14 16.51
CA GLN A 149 -6.25 23.35 16.62
C GLN A 149 -4.74 23.06 16.57
N VAL A 150 -4.29 21.94 17.14
CA VAL A 150 -2.87 21.56 17.11
C VAL A 150 -2.49 21.05 15.72
N LEU A 151 -3.30 20.16 15.14
CA LEU A 151 -3.05 19.59 13.80
C LEU A 151 -3.02 20.67 12.71
N SER A 152 -3.82 21.73 12.83
CA SER A 152 -3.83 22.85 11.86
C SER A 152 -2.64 23.80 11.95
N ARG A 153 -1.66 23.56 12.85
CA ARG A 153 -0.46 24.39 12.95
C ARG A 153 0.52 24.05 11.82
N ARG A 154 1.30 25.04 11.37
CA ARG A 154 2.40 24.81 10.41
C ARG A 154 3.57 24.06 11.01
N THR A 155 3.83 24.24 12.31
CA THR A 155 4.93 23.59 13.04
C THR A 155 4.42 23.11 14.40
N LYS A 156 5.05 22.06 14.95
CA LYS A 156 4.62 21.42 16.20
C LYS A 156 3.14 21.02 16.15
N ASN A 157 2.76 20.38 15.05
CA ASN A 157 1.40 19.96 14.73
C ASN A 157 1.06 18.54 15.22
N ASN A 158 1.87 17.98 16.12
CA ASN A 158 1.68 16.64 16.67
C ASN A 158 0.99 16.74 18.05
N PRO A 159 -0.33 16.52 18.16
CA PRO A 159 -1.04 16.47 19.43
C PRO A 159 -0.67 15.21 20.22
N VAL A 160 -0.56 15.33 21.54
CA VAL A 160 -0.34 14.19 22.45
C VAL A 160 -1.48 14.14 23.46
N LEU A 161 -2.20 13.01 23.50
CA LEU A 161 -3.28 12.77 24.44
C LEU A 161 -2.74 12.15 25.74
N VAL A 162 -2.69 12.97 26.79
CA VAL A 162 -2.21 12.55 28.12
C VAL A 162 -3.39 12.18 29.01
N GLY A 163 -3.29 11.04 29.70
CA GLY A 163 -4.31 10.51 30.60
C GLY A 163 -4.01 9.07 31.01
N GLU A 164 -4.72 8.58 32.02
CA GLU A 164 -4.60 7.18 32.46
C GLU A 164 -5.06 6.20 31.36
N PRO A 165 -4.58 4.94 31.35
CA PRO A 165 -5.10 3.90 30.48
C PRO A 165 -6.62 3.72 30.65
N GLY A 166 -7.34 3.45 29.56
CA GLY A 166 -8.78 3.15 29.61
C GLY A 166 -9.72 4.37 29.70
N VAL A 167 -9.22 5.60 29.76
CA VAL A 167 -10.07 6.81 29.81
C VAL A 167 -10.77 7.16 28.48
N GLY A 168 -10.58 6.33 27.45
CA GLY A 168 -11.20 6.51 26.12
C GLY A 168 -10.43 7.47 25.20
N LYS A 169 -9.09 7.44 25.21
CA LYS A 169 -8.27 8.21 24.25
C LYS A 169 -8.58 7.83 22.80
N THR A 170 -8.80 6.54 22.54
CA THR A 170 -9.23 6.00 21.24
C THR A 170 -10.55 6.61 20.79
N ALA A 171 -11.52 6.79 21.70
CA ALA A 171 -12.80 7.42 21.38
C ALA A 171 -12.63 8.88 20.93
N ILE A 172 -11.61 9.60 21.41
CA ILE A 172 -11.31 10.96 20.94
C ILE A 172 -10.81 10.93 19.48
N ALA A 173 -9.99 9.95 19.11
CA ALA A 173 -9.56 9.76 17.72
C ALA A 173 -10.73 9.36 16.81
N GLU A 174 -11.61 8.46 17.24
CA GLU A 174 -12.84 8.11 16.52
C GLU A 174 -13.76 9.32 16.33
N GLY A 175 -13.89 10.16 17.36
CA GLY A 175 -14.64 11.42 17.28
C GLY A 175 -14.05 12.42 16.29
N LEU A 176 -12.72 12.47 16.17
CA LEU A 176 -12.06 13.24 15.13
C LEU A 176 -12.38 12.70 13.74
N ALA A 177 -12.36 11.37 13.53
CA ALA A 177 -12.73 10.77 12.24
C ALA A 177 -14.17 11.13 11.84
N LEU A 178 -15.12 11.06 12.78
CA LEU A 178 -16.50 11.48 12.55
C LEU A 178 -16.60 12.94 12.11
N ARG A 179 -15.85 13.86 12.75
CA ARG A 179 -15.85 15.28 12.37
C ARG A 179 -15.23 15.53 11.00
N ILE A 180 -14.15 14.83 10.67
CA ILE A 180 -13.52 14.90 9.34
C ILE A 180 -14.53 14.49 8.25
N VAL A 181 -15.23 13.37 8.45
CA VAL A 181 -16.24 12.88 7.51
C VAL A 181 -17.44 13.82 7.39
N ALA A 182 -17.87 14.42 8.50
CA ALA A 182 -18.94 15.42 8.51
C ALA A 182 -18.51 16.77 7.90
N GLY A 183 -17.22 16.99 7.64
CA GLY A 183 -16.67 18.28 7.19
C GLY A 183 -16.64 19.35 8.28
N ASP A 184 -16.88 19.01 9.55
CA ASP A 184 -16.79 19.91 10.70
C ASP A 184 -15.34 20.02 11.21
N VAL A 185 -14.45 20.45 10.30
CA VAL A 185 -13.01 20.59 10.54
C VAL A 185 -12.45 21.81 9.80
N PRO A 186 -11.31 22.37 10.24
CA PRO A 186 -10.57 23.39 9.48
C PRO A 186 -10.19 22.92 8.07
N GLU A 187 -9.98 23.87 7.15
CA GLU A 187 -9.72 23.58 5.73
C GLU A 187 -8.57 22.59 5.51
N GLY A 188 -7.47 22.72 6.27
CA GLY A 188 -6.31 21.84 6.15
C GLY A 188 -6.52 20.40 6.65
N LEU A 189 -7.68 20.11 7.26
CA LEU A 189 -8.07 18.77 7.69
C LEU A 189 -9.24 18.21 6.87
N LYS A 190 -9.79 19.01 5.95
CA LYS A 190 -10.85 18.53 5.06
C LYS A 190 -10.29 17.45 4.17
N ASN A 191 -11.06 16.38 4.00
CA ASN A 191 -10.72 15.20 3.20
C ASN A 191 -9.49 14.41 3.70
N SER A 192 -8.85 14.81 4.80
CA SER A 192 -7.76 14.03 5.38
C SER A 192 -8.25 12.64 5.79
N ARG A 193 -7.38 11.65 5.72
CA ARG A 193 -7.63 10.29 6.23
C ARG A 193 -7.04 10.19 7.64
N LEU A 194 -7.84 9.71 8.59
CA LEU A 194 -7.35 9.38 9.93
C LEU A 194 -7.05 7.89 10.00
N LEU A 195 -5.78 7.54 10.08
CA LEU A 195 -5.29 6.16 10.08
C LEU A 195 -4.78 5.80 11.49
N ALA A 196 -5.31 4.72 12.08
CA ALA A 196 -4.83 4.18 13.34
C ALA A 196 -3.75 3.13 13.10
N LEU A 197 -2.57 3.31 13.69
CA LEU A 197 -1.47 2.33 13.60
C LEU A 197 -1.84 1.03 14.31
N ASP A 198 -1.67 -0.10 13.63
CA ASP A 198 -1.84 -1.43 14.21
C ASP A 198 -0.46 -1.99 14.61
N LEU A 199 -0.14 -1.87 15.90
CA LEU A 199 1.09 -2.40 16.48
C LEU A 199 1.14 -3.95 16.36
N GLY A 200 0.00 -4.62 16.43
CA GLY A 200 -0.09 -6.07 16.26
C GLY A 200 0.32 -6.48 14.86
N ALA A 201 -0.16 -5.78 13.84
CA ALA A 201 0.22 -6.01 12.44
C ALA A 201 1.71 -5.75 12.18
N LEU A 202 2.29 -4.75 12.83
CA LEU A 202 3.73 -4.44 12.71
C LEU A 202 4.60 -5.55 13.30
N VAL A 203 4.22 -6.11 14.46
CA VAL A 203 4.96 -7.18 15.16
C VAL A 203 4.67 -8.56 14.56
N ALA A 204 3.50 -8.75 13.95
CA ALA A 204 3.13 -10.02 13.34
C ALA A 204 4.14 -10.44 12.25
N GLY A 205 4.71 -11.63 12.43
CA GLY A 205 5.66 -12.22 11.48
C GLY A 205 7.06 -11.60 11.49
N THR A 206 7.37 -10.65 12.39
CA THR A 206 8.75 -10.20 12.58
C THR A 206 9.53 -11.22 13.40
N LYS A 207 10.68 -11.67 12.89
CA LYS A 207 11.60 -12.54 13.63
C LYS A 207 12.68 -11.76 14.36
N PHE A 208 12.95 -10.53 13.90
CA PHE A 208 14.01 -9.68 14.39
C PHE A 208 13.52 -8.25 14.63
N ARG A 209 14.09 -7.58 15.63
CA ARG A 209 13.77 -6.19 15.98
C ARG A 209 13.98 -5.21 14.81
N GLY A 210 14.98 -5.44 13.97
CA GLY A 210 15.25 -4.59 12.81
C GLY A 210 14.10 -4.55 11.80
N GLU A 211 13.38 -5.66 11.60
CA GLU A 211 12.23 -5.72 10.69
C GLU A 211 11.06 -4.85 11.17
N PHE A 212 10.87 -4.75 12.48
CA PHE A 212 9.87 -3.85 13.05
C PHE A 212 10.23 -2.37 12.80
N GLU A 213 11.51 -2.01 13.03
CA GLU A 213 12.00 -0.66 12.81
C GLU A 213 11.88 -0.25 11.33
N GLU A 214 12.23 -1.15 10.40
CA GLU A 214 12.06 -0.93 8.96
C GLU A 214 10.59 -0.73 8.56
N ARG A 215 9.66 -1.52 9.11
CA ARG A 215 8.23 -1.37 8.84
C ARG A 215 7.67 -0.05 9.39
N MET A 216 8.08 0.32 10.60
CA MET A 216 7.66 1.58 11.21
C MET A 216 8.21 2.78 10.43
N GLU A 217 9.46 2.71 9.98
CA GLU A 217 10.06 3.73 9.12
C GLU A 217 9.30 3.86 7.79
N ALA A 218 8.93 2.74 7.16
CA ALA A 218 8.13 2.74 5.94
C ALA A 218 6.79 3.45 6.13
N VAL A 219 6.08 3.15 7.24
CA VAL A 219 4.81 3.83 7.59
C VAL A 219 5.03 5.34 7.74
N LEU A 220 6.01 5.76 8.55
CA LEU A 220 6.27 7.19 8.79
C LEU A 220 6.66 7.94 7.51
N LYS A 221 7.43 7.29 6.63
CA LYS A 221 7.82 7.85 5.33
C LYS A 221 6.60 8.04 4.42
N GLU A 222 5.67 7.10 4.39
CA GLU A 222 4.44 7.19 3.60
C GLU A 222 3.50 8.29 4.13
N VAL A 223 3.34 8.41 5.46
CA VAL A 223 2.61 9.54 6.07
C VAL A 223 3.24 10.88 5.70
N SER A 224 4.57 10.98 5.78
CA SER A 224 5.29 12.23 5.47
C SER A 224 5.13 12.63 4.01
N ARG A 225 5.11 11.65 3.09
CA ARG A 225 4.87 11.85 1.65
C ARG A 225 3.43 12.25 1.33
N SER A 226 2.49 12.00 2.24
CA SER A 226 1.08 12.35 2.03
C SER A 226 0.78 13.84 2.23
N GLU A 227 1.79 14.68 2.51
CA GLU A 227 1.70 16.15 2.58
C GLU A 227 0.51 16.72 3.39
N GLY A 228 0.10 16.02 4.46
CA GLY A 228 -1.01 16.43 5.34
C GLY A 228 -2.39 15.84 4.97
N GLU A 229 -2.47 15.06 3.90
CA GLU A 229 -3.68 14.28 3.56
C GLU A 229 -3.90 13.11 4.53
N VAL A 230 -2.87 12.68 5.26
CA VAL A 230 -2.94 11.59 6.23
C VAL A 230 -2.60 12.10 7.64
N VAL A 231 -3.50 11.82 8.58
CA VAL A 231 -3.25 11.97 10.03
C VAL A 231 -3.06 10.57 10.60
N LEU A 232 -1.88 10.31 11.18
CA LEU A 232 -1.59 9.04 11.83
C LEU A 232 -1.90 9.12 13.33
N PHE A 233 -2.78 8.25 13.80
CA PHE A 233 -3.05 8.01 15.21
C PHE A 233 -2.20 6.82 15.68
N ILE A 234 -1.37 7.04 16.69
CA ILE A 234 -0.57 6.00 17.34
C ILE A 234 -1.10 5.86 18.75
N ASP A 235 -1.70 4.71 19.06
CA ASP A 235 -2.00 4.39 20.44
C ASP A 235 -0.72 3.96 21.16
N GLU A 236 -0.63 4.26 22.45
CA GLU A 236 0.48 3.83 23.31
C GLU A 236 1.90 4.15 22.79
N ILE A 237 2.21 5.42 22.53
CA ILE A 237 3.53 5.88 22.06
C ILE A 237 4.72 5.71 23.05
N HIS A 238 4.53 4.99 24.15
CA HIS A 238 5.47 4.92 25.27
C HIS A 238 6.43 3.72 25.18
#